data_AF-A0A7X6VVF5-F1
#
_entry.id   AF-A0A7X6VVF5-F1
#
_cell.length_a   1.000
_cell.length_b   1.000
_cell.length_c   1.000
_cell.angle_alpha   90.00
_cell.angle_beta   90.00
_cell.angle_gamma   90.00
#
_symmetry.space_group_name_H-M   'P 1'
#
loop_
_entity.id
_entity.type
_entity.pdbx_description
1 polymer ?
#
loop_
_entity_poly.entity_id
_entity_poly.type
_entity_poly.pdbx_seq_one_letter_code
_entity_poly.pdbx_strand_id
1 'polypeptide(L)'
;TVDILLLYGCRSVKDALFLSELKHRAKVYSNFKFELVLSDPDSGDEGRTGFIDANLIKELVDDVDSCTFYMCGPSAMQKFCTKELESLGVKRRAIRSEAFIGPQDVLDDPGWPQDVKADKPVTIKVKRSNQETLNINSCAGEPVLTALERAGLAYPNACRTGECSLCRIKMTEGEVFQPSTALVRSSDRLHGYIHSCRAYPLTDITVVI
;
A
#
# COMPACT_ATOMS: atom_id res chain seq x y z
N THR A 1 10.88 -28.27 -1.02
CA THR A 1 11.08 -27.06 -0.19
C THR A 1 11.35 -25.91 -1.13
N VAL A 2 10.87 -24.70 -0.83
CA VAL A 2 11.12 -23.52 -1.68
C VAL A 2 12.40 -22.84 -1.21
N ASP A 3 13.26 -22.43 -2.14
CA ASP A 3 14.45 -21.64 -1.86
C ASP A 3 14.08 -20.16 -1.70
N ILE A 4 14.64 -19.51 -0.68
CA ILE A 4 14.31 -18.14 -0.31
C ILE A 4 15.61 -17.35 -0.18
N LEU A 5 15.68 -16.22 -0.87
CA LEU A 5 16.69 -15.19 -0.67
C LEU A 5 16.02 -13.95 -0.09
N LEU A 6 16.44 -13.54 1.11
CA LEU A 6 16.04 -12.28 1.72
C LEU A 6 17.11 -11.21 1.46
N LEU A 7 16.76 -10.21 0.64
CA LEU A 7 17.51 -8.97 0.52
C LEU A 7 16.95 -7.97 1.54
N TYR A 8 17.72 -7.65 2.57
CA TYR A 8 17.27 -6.82 3.68
C TYR A 8 17.93 -5.44 3.65
N GLY A 9 17.18 -4.45 3.18
CA GLY A 9 17.63 -3.05 3.08
C GLY A 9 17.46 -2.31 4.41
N CYS A 10 18.53 -1.74 4.95
CA CYS A 10 18.55 -0.91 6.15
C CYS A 10 19.42 0.34 5.91
N ARG A 11 19.30 1.36 6.77
CA ARG A 11 20.21 2.51 6.70
C ARG A 11 21.59 2.12 7.21
N SER A 12 21.70 1.73 8.48
CA SER A 12 22.90 1.15 9.05
C SER A 12 22.57 -0.12 9.86
N VAL A 13 23.59 -0.82 10.40
CA VAL A 13 23.38 -2.06 11.16
C VAL A 13 22.49 -1.85 12.39
N LYS A 14 22.52 -0.66 13.00
CA LYS A 14 21.69 -0.34 14.17
C LYS A 14 20.18 -0.36 13.88
N ASP A 15 19.79 -0.15 12.62
CA ASP A 15 18.41 -0.17 12.16
C ASP A 15 17.96 -1.58 11.73
N ALA A 16 18.91 -2.53 11.63
CA ALA A 16 18.65 -3.90 11.17
C ALA A 16 18.08 -4.76 12.29
N LEU A 17 16.76 -4.69 12.47
CA LEU A 17 16.03 -5.51 13.44
C LEU A 17 16.18 -6.99 13.12
N PHE A 18 16.24 -7.83 14.17
CA PHE A 18 16.38 -9.28 14.09
C PHE A 18 17.64 -9.77 13.36
N LEU A 19 18.67 -8.93 13.16
CA LEU A 19 19.87 -9.28 12.39
C LEU A 19 20.54 -10.59 12.85
N SER A 20 20.73 -10.77 14.16
CA SER A 20 21.33 -12.00 14.71
C SER A 20 20.48 -13.24 14.44
N GLU A 21 19.14 -13.11 14.51
CA GLU A 21 18.23 -14.22 14.22
C GLU A 21 18.25 -14.56 12.73
N LEU A 22 18.20 -13.57 11.84
CA LEU A 22 18.26 -13.76 10.39
C LEU A 22 19.58 -14.42 9.96
N LYS A 23 20.73 -13.93 10.49
CA LYS A 23 22.04 -14.55 10.28
C LYS A 23 22.08 -15.99 10.80
N HIS A 24 21.47 -16.26 11.96
CA HIS A 24 21.40 -17.62 12.50
C HIS A 24 20.55 -18.54 11.62
N ARG A 25 19.37 -18.10 11.19
CA ARG A 25 18.49 -18.86 10.30
C ARG A 25 19.18 -19.22 8.98
N ALA A 26 19.93 -18.29 8.39
CA ALA A 26 20.68 -18.54 7.15
C ALA A 26 21.81 -19.58 7.33
N LYS A 27 22.33 -19.77 8.55
CA LYS A 27 23.28 -20.84 8.86
C LYS A 27 22.61 -22.20 9.10
N VAL A 28 21.41 -22.19 9.66
CA VAL A 28 20.68 -23.42 10.03
C VAL A 28 19.95 -24.04 8.84
N TYR A 29 19.38 -23.22 7.96
CA TYR A 29 18.53 -23.68 6.86
C TYR A 29 19.21 -23.45 5.51
N SER A 30 19.57 -24.53 4.82
CA SER A 30 20.26 -24.45 3.51
C SER A 30 19.42 -23.81 2.40
N ASN A 31 18.09 -23.81 2.53
CA ASN A 31 17.16 -23.20 1.58
C ASN A 31 16.86 -21.72 1.88
N PHE A 32 17.50 -21.12 2.90
CA PHE A 32 17.31 -19.71 3.26
C PHE A 32 18.64 -18.96 3.20
N LYS A 33 18.74 -18.02 2.26
CA LYS A 33 19.87 -17.09 2.11
C LYS A 33 19.45 -15.71 2.60
N PHE A 34 20.40 -14.97 3.17
CA PHE A 34 20.19 -13.65 3.75
C PHE A 34 21.33 -12.72 3.37
N GLU A 35 20.98 -11.57 2.79
CA GLU A 35 21.92 -10.52 2.39
C GLU A 35 21.47 -9.18 3.00
N LEU A 36 22.32 -8.60 3.86
CA LEU A 36 22.11 -7.28 4.43
C LEU A 36 22.67 -6.21 3.49
N VAL A 37 21.84 -5.20 3.17
CA VAL A 37 22.20 -4.09 2.27
C VAL A 37 22.00 -2.77 3.02
N LEU A 38 23.06 -1.98 3.15
CA LEU A 38 23.13 -0.78 3.97
C LEU A 38 23.31 0.45 3.11
N SER A 39 22.37 1.40 3.17
CA SER A 39 22.45 2.62 2.37
C SER A 39 23.39 3.68 2.95
N ASP A 40 23.62 3.65 4.27
CA ASP A 40 24.35 4.65 5.05
C ASP A 40 25.04 3.99 6.25
N PRO A 41 25.98 3.04 6.01
CA PRO A 41 26.62 2.25 7.06
C PRO A 41 27.54 3.10 7.93
N ASP A 42 27.57 2.81 9.24
CA ASP A 42 28.55 3.38 10.16
C ASP A 42 29.93 2.71 9.96
N SER A 43 31.02 3.35 10.39
CA SER A 43 32.35 2.75 10.29
C SER A 43 32.44 1.44 11.06
N GLY A 44 32.73 0.35 10.36
CA GLY A 44 32.83 -1.00 10.93
C GLY A 44 31.55 -1.84 10.78
N ASP A 45 30.48 -1.28 10.19
CA ASP A 45 29.29 -2.05 9.83
C ASP A 45 29.63 -3.11 8.77
N GLU A 46 29.14 -4.33 9.00
CA GLU A 46 29.28 -5.45 8.07
C GLU A 46 28.00 -5.68 7.26
N GLY A 47 28.10 -5.53 5.95
CA GLY A 47 27.03 -5.77 4.99
C GLY A 47 27.41 -5.24 3.61
N ARG A 48 26.54 -5.43 2.63
CA ARG A 48 26.70 -4.76 1.33
C ARG A 48 26.36 -3.28 1.49
N THR A 49 27.04 -2.41 0.75
CA THR A 49 26.76 -0.96 0.77
C THR A 49 26.02 -0.54 -0.49
N GLY A 50 24.98 0.27 -0.35
CA GLY A 50 24.18 0.81 -1.45
C GLY A 50 22.70 0.49 -1.32
N PHE A 51 22.03 0.32 -2.47
CA PHE A 51 20.60 0.01 -2.56
C PHE A 51 20.37 -1.34 -3.21
N ILE A 52 19.16 -1.87 -3.07
CA ILE A 52 18.73 -3.11 -3.74
C ILE A 52 18.38 -2.76 -5.20
N ASP A 53 19.41 -2.66 -6.03
CA ASP A 53 19.30 -2.30 -7.45
C ASP A 53 19.35 -3.52 -8.38
N ALA A 54 19.16 -3.29 -9.68
CA ALA A 54 19.16 -4.34 -10.69
C ALA A 54 20.51 -5.09 -10.78
N ASN A 55 21.63 -4.44 -10.45
CA ASN A 55 22.95 -5.06 -10.48
C ASN A 55 23.10 -6.04 -9.32
N LEU A 56 22.71 -5.64 -8.11
CA LEU A 56 22.73 -6.50 -6.94
C LEU A 56 21.80 -7.70 -7.12
N ILE A 57 20.60 -7.48 -7.66
CA ILE A 57 19.65 -8.57 -7.90
C ILE A 57 20.22 -9.56 -8.91
N LYS A 58 20.81 -9.09 -10.02
CA LYS A 58 21.49 -9.95 -11.01
C LYS A 58 22.68 -10.72 -10.44
N GLU A 59 23.42 -10.13 -9.50
CA GLU A 59 24.55 -10.80 -8.84
C GLU A 59 24.10 -11.99 -7.99
N LEU A 60 22.92 -11.88 -7.36
CA LEU A 60 22.46 -12.84 -6.37
C LEU A 60 21.39 -13.82 -6.88
N VAL A 61 20.78 -13.53 -8.02
CA VAL A 61 19.68 -14.32 -8.60
C VAL A 61 20.02 -14.69 -10.04
N ASP A 62 20.34 -15.97 -10.26
CA ASP A 62 20.77 -16.49 -11.57
C ASP A 62 19.65 -16.40 -12.63
N ASP A 63 18.42 -16.79 -12.27
CA ASP A 63 17.25 -16.78 -13.15
C ASP A 63 16.08 -16.04 -12.48
N VAL A 64 15.95 -14.76 -12.79
CA VAL A 64 14.87 -13.89 -12.28
C VAL A 64 13.49 -14.29 -12.80
N ASP A 65 13.38 -14.97 -13.93
CA ASP A 65 12.11 -15.42 -14.50
C ASP A 65 11.52 -16.60 -13.73
N SER A 66 12.37 -17.37 -13.04
CA SER A 66 11.97 -18.46 -12.14
C SER A 66 11.48 -17.99 -10.77
N CYS A 67 11.66 -16.71 -10.45
CA CYS A 67 11.43 -16.17 -9.12
C CYS A 67 10.10 -15.43 -8.98
N THR A 68 9.54 -15.46 -7.76
CA THR A 68 8.49 -14.51 -7.35
C THR A 68 9.07 -13.59 -6.29
N PHE A 69 8.97 -12.29 -6.54
CA PHE A 69 9.52 -11.25 -5.68
C PHE A 69 8.42 -10.75 -4.73
N TYR A 70 8.68 -10.84 -3.43
CA TYR A 70 7.84 -10.28 -2.39
C TYR A 70 8.56 -9.09 -1.77
N MET A 71 7.85 -7.99 -1.61
CA MET A 71 8.42 -6.73 -1.16
C MET A 71 7.53 -6.05 -0.12
N CYS A 72 8.15 -5.60 0.97
CA CYS A 72 7.52 -4.83 2.01
C CYS A 72 8.51 -3.76 2.47
N GLY A 73 8.05 -2.52 2.63
CA GLY A 73 8.88 -1.40 3.04
C GLY A 73 8.36 -0.05 2.53
N PRO A 74 9.15 1.03 2.62
CA PRO A 74 8.70 2.36 2.24
C PRO A 74 8.33 2.49 0.75
N SER A 75 7.36 3.35 0.42
CA SER A 75 6.84 3.54 -0.94
C SER A 75 7.93 3.94 -1.93
N ALA A 76 8.90 4.77 -1.49
CA ALA A 76 10.06 5.12 -2.29
C ALA A 76 10.90 3.89 -2.66
N MET A 77 11.20 3.03 -1.69
CA MET A 77 11.91 1.76 -1.91
C MET A 77 11.10 0.85 -2.84
N GLN A 78 9.79 0.72 -2.62
CA GLN A 78 8.95 -0.13 -3.45
C GLN A 78 8.94 0.31 -4.91
N LYS A 79 8.77 1.62 -5.16
CA LYS A 79 8.81 2.20 -6.50
C LYS A 79 10.17 2.00 -7.16
N PHE A 80 11.25 2.20 -6.40
CA PHE A 80 12.62 1.98 -6.87
C PHE A 80 12.83 0.50 -7.27
N CYS A 81 12.71 -0.43 -6.32
CA CYS A 81 12.94 -1.86 -6.58
C CYS A 81 12.01 -2.45 -7.65
N THR A 82 10.77 -1.97 -7.77
CA THR A 82 9.87 -2.39 -8.85
C THR A 82 10.44 -2.04 -10.22
N LYS A 83 10.94 -0.81 -10.40
CA LYS A 83 11.57 -0.38 -11.67
C LYS A 83 12.84 -1.17 -11.96
N GLU A 84 13.64 -1.43 -10.93
CA GLU A 84 14.86 -2.24 -11.05
C GLU A 84 14.51 -3.66 -11.54
N LEU A 85 13.52 -4.32 -10.93
CA LEU A 85 13.04 -5.64 -11.36
C LEU A 85 12.44 -5.62 -12.78
N GLU A 86 11.66 -4.60 -13.13
CA GLU A 86 11.13 -4.45 -14.49
C GLU A 86 12.24 -4.26 -15.53
N SER A 87 13.32 -3.56 -15.17
CA SER A 87 14.51 -3.43 -16.04
C SER A 87 15.24 -4.76 -16.28
N LEU A 88 15.06 -5.73 -15.37
CA LEU A 88 15.55 -7.09 -15.51
C LEU A 88 14.62 -8.00 -16.31
N GLY A 89 13.48 -7.49 -16.80
CA GLY A 89 12.49 -8.26 -17.53
C GLY A 89 11.48 -9.00 -16.64
N VAL A 90 11.52 -8.81 -15.32
CA VAL A 90 10.59 -9.45 -14.39
C VAL A 90 9.18 -8.98 -14.67
N LYS A 91 8.30 -9.94 -14.97
CA LYS A 91 6.90 -9.65 -15.30
C LYS A 91 6.17 -9.13 -14.06
N ARG A 92 5.35 -8.08 -14.23
CA ARG A 92 4.60 -7.43 -13.13
C ARG A 92 3.83 -8.39 -12.22
N ARG A 93 3.32 -9.51 -12.75
CA ARG A 93 2.58 -10.56 -12.01
C ARG A 93 3.43 -11.32 -10.98
N ALA A 94 4.75 -11.35 -11.17
CA ALA A 94 5.73 -11.97 -10.30
C ALA A 94 6.24 -11.03 -9.20
N ILE A 95 5.83 -9.74 -9.21
CA ILE A 95 6.19 -8.75 -8.21
C ILE A 95 4.98 -8.51 -7.31
N ARG A 96 5.10 -8.92 -6.04
CA ARG A 96 4.09 -8.75 -4.99
C ARG A 96 4.60 -7.75 -3.97
N SER A 97 3.78 -6.77 -3.65
CA SER A 97 4.14 -5.70 -2.72
C SER A 97 3.04 -5.51 -1.69
N GLU A 98 3.44 -5.24 -0.45
CA GLU A 98 2.55 -4.83 0.65
C GLU A 98 3.04 -3.47 1.19
N ALA A 99 2.17 -2.47 1.29
CA ALA A 99 2.54 -1.17 1.84
C ALA A 99 2.05 -1.02 3.29
N PHE A 100 2.97 -0.58 4.15
CA PHE A 100 2.72 -0.28 5.58
C PHE A 100 2.88 1.20 5.91
N ILE A 101 2.75 2.11 4.94
CA ILE A 101 2.80 3.55 5.23
C ILE A 101 1.38 4.07 5.42
N GLY A 102 1.22 4.93 6.42
CA GLY A 102 -0.01 5.70 6.60
C GLY A 102 -0.37 6.50 5.34
N PRO A 103 -1.67 6.75 5.11
CA PRO A 103 -2.09 7.56 3.99
C PRO A 103 -1.41 8.94 4.04
N GLN A 104 -0.80 9.36 2.93
CA GLN A 104 -0.38 10.75 2.76
C GLN A 104 -1.62 11.65 2.74
N ASP A 105 -1.40 12.94 3.04
CA ASP A 105 -2.45 13.95 2.91
C ASP A 105 -2.99 13.89 1.47
N VAL A 106 -4.32 13.81 1.36
CA VAL A 106 -4.99 13.70 0.07
C VAL A 106 -4.86 14.99 -0.73
N LEU A 107 -4.70 16.13 -0.04
CA LEU A 107 -4.57 17.44 -0.66
C LEU A 107 -3.21 17.62 -1.34
N ASP A 108 -2.19 16.86 -0.90
CA ASP A 108 -0.87 16.81 -1.53
C ASP A 108 -0.83 15.83 -2.72
N ASP A 109 -1.91 15.07 -2.97
CA ASP A 109 -1.98 14.16 -4.11
C ASP A 109 -2.08 14.95 -5.42
N PRO A 110 -1.19 14.72 -6.42
CA PRO A 110 -1.24 15.42 -7.70
C PRO A 110 -2.55 15.24 -8.47
N GLY A 111 -3.33 14.19 -8.17
CA GLY A 111 -4.64 13.94 -8.76
C GLY A 111 -5.79 14.69 -8.09
N TRP A 112 -5.57 15.36 -6.95
CA TRP A 112 -6.62 16.09 -6.25
C TRP A 112 -7.19 17.24 -7.09
N PRO A 113 -8.53 17.37 -7.22
CA PRO A 113 -9.14 18.48 -7.96
C PRO A 113 -8.81 19.84 -7.34
N GLN A 114 -8.12 20.70 -8.09
CA GLN A 114 -7.59 21.98 -7.60
C GLN A 114 -8.68 22.99 -7.19
N ASP A 115 -9.89 22.82 -7.72
CA ASP A 115 -11.07 23.63 -7.43
C ASP A 115 -11.87 23.15 -6.21
N VAL A 116 -11.50 22.02 -5.62
CA VAL A 116 -12.19 21.44 -4.46
C VAL A 116 -11.39 21.70 -3.19
N LYS A 117 -11.96 22.52 -2.30
CA LYS A 117 -11.41 22.72 -0.95
C LYS A 117 -11.76 21.56 -0.03
N ALA A 118 -10.86 21.24 0.88
CA ALA A 118 -11.02 20.15 1.86
C ALA A 118 -12.26 20.33 2.76
N ASP A 119 -12.62 21.56 3.08
CA ASP A 119 -13.75 21.92 3.94
C ASP A 119 -15.08 22.06 3.17
N LYS A 120 -15.10 21.85 1.84
CA LYS A 120 -16.31 21.88 1.04
C LYS A 120 -17.33 20.91 1.64
N PRO A 121 -18.50 21.40 2.10
CA PRO A 121 -19.49 20.55 2.74
C PRO A 121 -20.12 19.60 1.72
N VAL A 122 -20.34 18.37 2.14
CA VAL A 122 -21.00 17.30 1.37
C VAL A 122 -21.86 16.45 2.28
N THR A 123 -22.88 15.83 1.71
CA THR A 123 -23.76 14.90 2.41
C THR A 123 -23.52 13.47 1.91
N ILE A 124 -23.26 12.57 2.85
CA ILE A 124 -23.18 11.13 2.58
C ILE A 124 -24.51 10.51 2.98
N LYS A 125 -25.27 10.05 2.00
CA LYS A 125 -26.52 9.31 2.19
C LYS A 125 -26.22 7.81 2.28
N VAL A 126 -26.55 7.20 3.41
CA VAL A 126 -26.34 5.78 3.67
C VAL A 126 -27.68 5.06 3.56
N LYS A 127 -27.86 4.24 2.51
CA LYS A 127 -29.02 3.35 2.34
C LYS A 127 -28.71 2.01 3.00
N ARG A 128 -29.50 1.63 4.01
CA ARG A 128 -29.37 0.34 4.71
C ARG A 128 -30.27 -0.73 4.09
N SER A 129 -29.95 -2.00 4.35
CA SER A 129 -30.75 -3.16 3.91
C SER A 129 -32.22 -3.12 4.34
N ASN A 130 -32.53 -2.50 5.48
CA ASN A 130 -33.91 -2.31 5.98
C ASN A 130 -34.65 -1.11 5.36
N GLN A 131 -34.13 -0.53 4.26
CA GLN A 131 -34.64 0.67 3.60
C GLN A 131 -34.54 1.97 4.42
N GLU A 132 -33.96 1.94 5.62
CA GLU A 132 -33.65 3.16 6.35
C GLU A 132 -32.55 3.94 5.63
N THR A 133 -32.65 5.26 5.70
CA THR A 133 -31.65 6.17 5.16
C THR A 133 -31.12 7.05 6.28
N LEU A 134 -29.79 7.10 6.41
CA LEU A 134 -29.10 8.04 7.29
C LEU A 134 -28.33 9.04 6.44
N ASN A 135 -28.50 10.33 6.75
CA ASN A 135 -27.69 11.39 6.13
C ASN A 135 -26.59 11.79 7.11
N ILE A 136 -25.35 11.82 6.63
CA ILE A 136 -24.18 12.20 7.40
C ILE A 136 -23.58 13.45 6.77
N ASN A 137 -23.51 14.54 7.53
CA ASN A 137 -22.77 15.73 7.11
C ASN A 137 -21.27 15.43 7.17
N SER A 138 -20.54 15.78 6.13
CA SER A 138 -19.10 15.57 5.97
C SER A 138 -18.50 16.71 5.15
N CYS A 139 -17.22 16.61 4.80
CA CYS A 139 -16.55 17.51 3.86
C CYS A 139 -15.66 16.73 2.90
N ALA A 140 -15.26 17.36 1.79
CA ALA A 140 -14.51 16.70 0.73
C ALA A 140 -13.18 16.09 1.21
N GLY A 141 -12.52 16.71 2.19
CA GLY A 141 -11.26 16.22 2.77
C GLY A 141 -11.41 15.08 3.78
N GLU A 142 -12.64 14.70 4.16
CA GLU A 142 -12.88 13.60 5.09
C GLU A 142 -13.14 12.28 4.32
N PRO A 143 -12.39 11.19 4.60
CA PRO A 143 -12.68 9.89 4.00
C PRO A 143 -14.09 9.40 4.35
N VAL A 144 -14.78 8.77 3.40
CA VAL A 144 -16.12 8.20 3.61
C VAL A 144 -16.16 7.29 4.85
N LEU A 145 -15.16 6.43 5.05
CA LEU A 145 -15.09 5.57 6.23
C LEU A 145 -15.05 6.37 7.55
N THR A 146 -14.27 7.45 7.61
CA THR A 146 -14.15 8.31 8.79
C THR A 146 -15.49 8.97 9.11
N ALA A 147 -16.20 9.46 8.09
CA ALA A 147 -17.52 10.04 8.26
C ALA A 147 -18.55 9.01 8.77
N LEU A 148 -18.50 7.77 8.28
CA LEU A 148 -19.32 6.65 8.77
C LEU A 148 -19.02 6.37 10.25
N GLU A 149 -17.74 6.20 10.61
CA GLU A 149 -17.31 5.92 11.99
C GLU A 149 -17.72 7.04 12.95
N ARG A 150 -17.57 8.31 12.56
CA ARG A 150 -18.01 9.49 13.32
C ARG A 150 -19.52 9.52 13.54
N ALA A 151 -20.29 9.01 12.58
CA ALA A 151 -21.74 8.85 12.70
C ALA A 151 -22.15 7.60 13.51
N GLY A 152 -21.20 6.88 14.10
CA GLY A 152 -21.45 5.68 14.91
C GLY A 152 -21.67 4.40 14.08
N LEU A 153 -21.36 4.42 12.79
CA LEU A 153 -21.45 3.24 11.92
C LEU A 153 -20.13 2.48 11.91
N ALA A 154 -20.12 1.28 12.49
CA ALA A 154 -19.03 0.34 12.29
C ALA A 154 -19.09 -0.26 10.89
N TYR A 155 -18.05 -0.05 10.08
CA TYR A 155 -17.93 -0.65 8.74
C TYR A 155 -16.62 -1.45 8.64
N PRO A 156 -16.61 -2.64 8.00
CA PRO A 156 -15.42 -3.48 7.93
C PRO A 156 -14.18 -2.72 7.41
N ASN A 157 -13.09 -2.69 8.18
CA ASN A 157 -11.84 -2.05 7.78
C ASN A 157 -10.62 -2.67 8.47
N ALA A 158 -9.43 -2.50 7.87
CA ALA A 158 -8.16 -3.01 8.42
C ALA A 158 -6.97 -2.10 8.05
N CYS A 159 -6.50 -2.12 6.79
CA CYS A 159 -5.26 -1.42 6.42
C CYS A 159 -5.35 0.11 6.45
N ARG A 160 -6.54 0.69 6.18
CA ARG A 160 -6.78 2.14 6.04
C ARG A 160 -5.91 2.86 5.01
N THR A 161 -5.23 2.11 4.13
CA THR A 161 -4.41 2.61 3.01
C THR A 161 -5.06 2.42 1.65
N GLY A 162 -6.24 1.78 1.61
CA GLY A 162 -6.96 1.51 0.37
C GLY A 162 -6.44 0.29 -0.39
N GLU A 163 -5.68 -0.61 0.24
CA GLU A 163 -5.06 -1.76 -0.43
C GLU A 163 -5.82 -3.09 -0.17
N CYS A 164 -6.17 -3.38 1.09
CA CYS A 164 -6.70 -4.69 1.47
C CYS A 164 -8.13 -4.99 0.98
N SER A 165 -8.84 -3.98 0.44
CA SER A 165 -10.22 -4.07 -0.06
C SER A 165 -11.30 -4.40 1.00
N LEU A 166 -10.97 -4.54 2.29
CA LEU A 166 -11.94 -4.84 3.34
C LEU A 166 -13.00 -3.73 3.50
N CYS A 167 -12.58 -2.47 3.32
CA CYS A 167 -13.43 -1.28 3.38
C CYS A 167 -14.24 -1.01 2.10
N ARG A 168 -14.32 -1.98 1.18
CA ARG A 168 -15.08 -1.81 -0.07
C ARG A 168 -16.55 -1.52 0.27
N ILE A 169 -17.11 -0.47 -0.31
CA ILE A 169 -18.50 -0.09 -0.14
C ILE A 169 -19.10 0.23 -1.51
N LYS A 170 -20.38 -0.13 -1.71
CA LYS A 170 -21.08 0.15 -2.96
C LYS A 170 -21.54 1.61 -2.96
N MET A 171 -21.08 2.38 -3.94
CA MET A 171 -21.59 3.72 -4.23
C MET A 171 -22.56 3.64 -5.41
N THR A 172 -23.68 4.34 -5.29
CA THR A 172 -24.76 4.32 -6.29
C THR A 172 -24.98 5.66 -6.98
N GLU A 173 -24.62 6.76 -6.32
CA GLU A 173 -24.79 8.13 -6.81
C GLU A 173 -23.63 9.00 -6.32
N GLY A 174 -23.30 10.04 -7.08
CA GLY A 174 -22.28 11.03 -6.75
C GLY A 174 -20.86 10.67 -7.19
N GLU A 175 -19.91 11.51 -6.82
CA GLU A 175 -18.51 11.42 -7.23
C GLU A 175 -17.58 11.41 -6.02
N VAL A 176 -16.55 10.55 -6.07
CA VAL A 176 -15.48 10.51 -5.09
C VAL A 176 -14.13 10.60 -5.77
N PHE A 177 -13.19 11.29 -5.13
CA PHE A 177 -11.77 11.16 -5.42
C PHE A 177 -11.20 9.95 -4.69
N GLN A 178 -10.44 9.12 -5.40
CA GLN A 178 -9.64 8.04 -4.81
C GLN A 178 -8.23 8.16 -5.38
N PRO A 179 -7.21 8.39 -4.53
CA PRO A 179 -5.83 8.55 -4.98
C PRO A 179 -5.36 7.26 -5.64
N SER A 180 -4.42 7.35 -6.58
CA SER A 180 -3.92 6.16 -7.31
C SER A 180 -3.26 5.12 -6.40
N THR A 181 -2.89 5.53 -5.18
CA THR A 181 -2.38 4.66 -4.11
C THR A 181 -3.46 3.81 -3.45
N ALA A 182 -4.73 4.22 -3.49
CA ALA A 182 -5.84 3.34 -3.16
C ALA A 182 -5.98 2.34 -4.30
N LEU A 183 -5.41 1.15 -4.13
CA LEU A 183 -5.36 0.07 -5.13
C LEU A 183 -6.75 -0.56 -5.36
N VAL A 184 -7.73 0.27 -5.72
CA VAL A 184 -9.10 -0.14 -6.07
C VAL A 184 -9.02 -1.11 -7.24
N ARG A 185 -9.65 -2.27 -7.10
CA ARG A 185 -9.60 -3.31 -8.11
C ARG A 185 -10.39 -2.88 -9.34
N SER A 186 -9.98 -3.34 -10.52
CA SER A 186 -10.72 -3.08 -11.76
C SER A 186 -12.17 -3.61 -11.69
N SER A 187 -12.39 -4.75 -11.02
CA SER A 187 -13.73 -5.27 -10.75
C SER A 187 -14.56 -4.36 -9.87
N ASP A 188 -13.95 -3.74 -8.86
CA ASP A 188 -14.63 -2.85 -7.93
C ASP A 188 -15.07 -1.58 -8.66
N ARG A 189 -14.18 -0.96 -9.45
CA ARG A 189 -14.52 0.15 -10.34
C ARG A 189 -15.70 -0.17 -11.26
N LEU A 190 -15.64 -1.32 -11.94
CA LEU A 190 -16.68 -1.73 -12.90
C LEU A 190 -18.05 -1.93 -12.24
N HIS A 191 -18.08 -2.35 -10.98
CA HIS A 191 -19.31 -2.55 -10.23
C HIS A 191 -19.59 -1.40 -9.24
N GLY A 192 -19.02 -0.22 -9.41
CA GLY A 192 -19.32 0.95 -8.55
C GLY A 192 -18.97 0.77 -7.07
N TYR A 193 -18.00 -0.08 -6.76
CA TYR A 193 -17.41 -0.18 -5.43
C TYR A 193 -16.26 0.80 -5.29
N ILE A 194 -16.18 1.42 -4.12
CA ILE A 194 -15.10 2.33 -3.71
C ILE A 194 -14.45 1.80 -2.44
N HIS A 195 -13.18 2.12 -2.21
CA HIS A 195 -12.48 1.80 -0.97
C HIS A 195 -12.71 2.96 0.02
N SER A 196 -13.74 2.85 0.86
CA SER A 196 -14.21 3.93 1.75
C SER A 196 -13.14 4.58 2.63
N CYS A 197 -12.10 3.86 3.03
CA CYS A 197 -10.99 4.42 3.82
C CYS A 197 -10.12 5.43 3.07
N ARG A 198 -10.20 5.44 1.73
CA ARG A 198 -9.45 6.34 0.83
C ARG A 198 -10.34 6.90 -0.28
N ALA A 199 -11.65 6.98 -0.04
CA ALA A 199 -12.59 7.64 -0.93
C ALA A 199 -13.03 8.96 -0.29
N TYR A 200 -12.92 10.04 -1.06
CA TYR A 200 -13.14 11.42 -0.65
C TYR A 200 -14.29 12.00 -1.45
N PRO A 201 -15.45 12.33 -0.85
CA PRO A 201 -16.63 12.80 -1.58
C PRO A 201 -16.40 14.18 -2.22
N LEU A 202 -16.48 14.26 -3.55
CA LEU A 202 -16.40 15.53 -4.28
C LEU A 202 -17.76 16.23 -4.41
N THR A 203 -18.82 15.43 -4.35
CA THR A 203 -20.23 15.84 -4.35
C THR A 203 -20.95 15.16 -3.19
N ASP A 204 -22.24 15.44 -3.04
CA ASP A 204 -23.11 14.54 -2.28
C ASP A 204 -23.08 13.14 -2.91
N ILE A 205 -23.03 12.10 -2.07
CA ILE A 205 -22.92 10.71 -2.51
C ILE A 205 -23.98 9.84 -1.84
N THR A 206 -24.32 8.74 -2.49
CA THR A 206 -25.16 7.68 -1.90
C THR A 206 -24.41 6.36 -1.86
N VAL A 207 -24.25 5.80 -0.65
CA VAL A 207 -23.64 4.49 -0.41
C VAL A 207 -24.65 3.49 0.15
N VAL A 208 -24.38 2.20 -0.06
CA VAL A 208 -25.23 1.09 0.42
C VAL A 208 -24.45 0.23 1.42
N ILE A 209 -25.06 -0.03 2.59
CA ILE A 209 -24.52 -0.90 3.64
C ILE A 209 -25.50 -2.01 4.05
#